data_AF-A0A8J2KLL4-F1
#
_entry.id   AF-A0A8J2KLL4-F1
#
_cell.length_a   1.000
_cell.length_b   1.000
_cell.length_c   1.000
_cell.angle_alpha   90.00
_cell.angle_beta   90.00
_cell.angle_gamma   90.00
#
_symmetry.space_group_name_H-M   'P 1'
#
loop_
_entity.id
_entity.type
_entity.pdbx_description
1 polymer ?
#
loop_
_entity_poly.entity_id
_entity_poly.type
_entity_poly.pdbx_seq_one_letter_code
_entity_poly.pdbx_strand_id
1 'polypeptide(L)'
;MSSNFVRFTQLGRKIVGVGRNYRDHAAELGNAVPEKPLLFMKPPSAYILEGTPIKIPKGCSTLHHEIELGVVISERGTEVTEDKAMNHVAGYCLALDMTARDFQSVAKAKGLPWTMAKCFDTSCPYFTLEPNDVILTGTPAGVGPVKSGDIIKGGITGLTQFTFRVEAK
;
A
#
# COMPACT_ATOMS: atom_id res chain seq x y z
N MET A 1 -1.53 15.31 -23.32
CA MET A 1 -1.55 14.85 -21.92
C MET A 1 -0.47 15.60 -21.17
N SER A 2 -0.83 16.42 -20.16
CA SER A 2 0.14 17.33 -19.53
C SER A 2 1.14 16.57 -18.64
N SER A 3 2.40 16.97 -18.71
CA SER A 3 3.60 16.37 -18.12
C SER A 3 3.70 16.44 -16.58
N ASN A 4 2.63 16.80 -15.88
CA ASN A 4 2.67 17.13 -14.45
C ASN A 4 2.55 15.91 -13.52
N PHE A 5 2.01 14.79 -13.98
CA PHE A 5 1.79 13.62 -13.11
C PHE A 5 3.10 12.92 -12.69
N VAL A 6 4.15 13.05 -13.50
CA VAL A 6 5.50 12.53 -13.21
C VAL A 6 6.14 13.26 -12.00
N ARG A 7 5.58 14.38 -11.53
CA ARG A 7 6.16 15.21 -10.46
C ARG A 7 5.31 15.31 -9.19
N PHE A 8 4.34 14.43 -8.97
CA PHE A 8 3.45 14.55 -7.80
C PHE A 8 4.20 14.50 -6.46
N THR A 9 5.40 13.91 -6.38
CA THR A 9 6.21 13.94 -5.16
C THR A 9 7.01 15.21 -4.94
N GLN A 10 7.19 16.04 -5.97
CA GLN A 10 7.82 17.35 -5.85
C GLN A 10 6.79 18.43 -5.46
N LEU A 11 5.52 18.22 -5.83
CA LEU A 11 4.44 19.21 -5.63
C LEU A 11 3.39 18.77 -4.59
N GLY A 12 3.39 17.48 -4.24
CA GLY A 12 2.44 16.87 -3.31
C GLY A 12 2.54 17.52 -1.94
N ARG A 13 1.39 17.91 -1.39
CA ARG A 13 1.32 18.68 -0.14
C ARG A 13 1.05 17.82 1.09
N LYS A 14 0.50 16.63 0.90
CA LYS A 14 0.13 15.70 1.97
C LYS A 14 0.06 14.27 1.44
N ILE A 15 0.28 13.33 2.34
CA ILE A 15 0.09 11.90 2.14
C ILE A 15 -0.89 11.45 3.23
N VAL A 16 -1.96 10.75 2.85
CA VAL A 16 -2.95 10.21 3.78
C VAL A 16 -2.91 8.69 3.66
N GLY A 17 -2.66 8.00 4.76
CA GLY A 17 -2.66 6.54 4.82
C GLY A 17 -3.93 6.01 5.49
N VAL A 18 -4.33 4.80 5.10
CA VAL A 18 -5.54 4.12 5.61
C VAL A 18 -5.13 2.84 6.33
N GLY A 19 -5.21 2.84 7.66
CA GLY A 19 -4.94 1.66 8.45
C GLY A 19 -6.10 0.65 8.41
N ARG A 20 -5.75 -0.65 8.42
CA ARG A 20 -6.69 -1.79 8.55
C ARG A 20 -7.67 -1.96 7.38
N ASN A 21 -7.23 -1.66 6.16
CA ASN A 21 -8.08 -1.73 4.96
C ASN A 21 -8.16 -3.13 4.30
N TYR A 22 -7.28 -4.08 4.66
CA TYR A 22 -7.35 -5.47 4.20
C TYR A 22 -7.93 -6.36 5.31
N ARG A 23 -9.12 -6.93 5.05
CA ARG A 23 -9.89 -7.72 6.02
C ARG A 23 -9.14 -8.96 6.50
N ASP A 24 -8.40 -9.63 5.61
CA ASP A 24 -7.65 -10.84 5.92
C ASP A 24 -6.43 -10.54 6.83
N HIS A 25 -5.79 -9.38 6.66
CA HIS A 25 -4.69 -8.93 7.54
C HIS A 25 -5.20 -8.43 8.91
N ALA A 26 -6.40 -7.84 8.97
CA ALA A 26 -7.03 -7.45 10.22
C ALA A 26 -7.38 -8.67 11.09
N ALA A 27 -7.87 -9.74 10.47
CA ALA A 27 -8.19 -11.01 11.12
C ALA A 27 -6.93 -11.75 11.61
N GLU A 28 -5.86 -11.78 10.81
CA GLU A 28 -4.57 -12.38 11.17
C GLU A 28 -3.94 -11.77 12.45
N LEU A 29 -4.12 -10.46 12.65
CA LEU A 29 -3.62 -9.73 13.82
C LEU A 29 -4.64 -9.65 14.98
N GLY A 30 -5.76 -10.38 14.91
CA GLY A 30 -6.79 -10.40 15.95
C GLY A 30 -7.52 -9.07 16.16
N ASN A 31 -7.55 -8.18 15.16
CA ASN A 31 -8.20 -6.88 15.26
C ASN A 31 -9.60 -6.92 14.63
N ALA A 32 -10.58 -6.28 15.29
CA ALA A 32 -11.85 -5.97 14.65
C ALA A 32 -11.64 -5.01 13.46
N VAL A 33 -12.33 -5.29 12.35
CA VAL A 33 -12.41 -4.35 11.22
C VAL A 33 -13.13 -3.10 11.73
N PRO A 34 -12.53 -1.91 11.66
CA PRO A 34 -13.13 -0.71 12.21
C PRO A 34 -14.33 -0.27 11.34
N GLU A 35 -15.37 0.28 11.96
CA GLU A 35 -16.57 0.80 11.27
C GLU A 35 -16.24 2.02 10.38
N LYS A 36 -15.19 2.77 10.73
CA LYS A 36 -14.64 3.88 9.96
C LYS A 36 -13.15 3.66 9.69
N PRO A 37 -12.62 4.09 8.54
CA PRO A 37 -11.20 3.93 8.24
C PRO A 37 -10.35 4.68 9.26
N LEU A 38 -9.30 4.03 9.75
CA LEU A 38 -8.30 4.69 10.59
C LEU A 38 -7.37 5.49 9.67
N LEU A 39 -7.36 6.81 9.83
CA LEU A 39 -6.54 7.70 9.01
C LEU A 39 -5.30 8.16 9.78
N PHE A 40 -4.18 8.25 9.07
CA PHE A 40 -2.97 8.92 9.52
C PHE A 40 -2.34 9.66 8.33
N MET A 41 -1.32 10.47 8.61
CA MET A 41 -0.64 11.25 7.57
C MET A 41 0.85 10.90 7.51
N LYS A 42 1.46 11.18 6.36
CA LYS A 42 2.92 11.33 6.23
C LYS A 42 3.23 12.70 5.60
N PRO A 43 4.35 13.34 5.97
CA PRO A 43 4.77 14.59 5.34
C PRO A 43 5.29 14.33 3.91
N PRO A 44 5.27 15.32 3.00
CA PRO A 44 5.87 15.19 1.67
C PRO A 44 7.37 14.82 1.69
N SER A 45 8.10 15.20 2.75
CA SER A 45 9.51 14.81 2.94
C SER A 45 9.72 13.30 3.14
N ALA A 46 8.65 12.53 3.37
CA ALA A 46 8.73 11.07 3.48
C ALA A 46 8.93 10.38 2.12
N TYR A 47 8.60 11.05 1.00
CA TYR A 47 8.74 10.46 -0.32
C TYR A 47 10.20 10.17 -0.67
N ILE A 48 10.44 8.96 -1.16
CA ILE A 48 11.67 8.61 -1.86
C ILE A 48 11.35 7.81 -3.12
N LEU A 49 12.18 7.98 -4.14
CA LEU A 49 12.11 7.25 -5.40
C LEU A 49 12.93 5.97 -5.34
N GLU A 50 12.66 5.06 -6.28
CA GLU A 50 13.56 3.95 -6.57
C GLU A 50 15.02 4.42 -6.71
N GLY A 51 15.96 3.63 -6.17
CA GLY A 51 17.37 3.98 -6.09
C GLY A 51 17.75 4.87 -4.89
N THR A 52 16.78 5.48 -4.20
CA THR A 52 17.05 6.17 -2.93
C THR A 52 16.88 5.21 -1.75
N PRO A 53 17.84 5.11 -0.82
CA PRO A 53 17.75 4.14 0.27
C PRO A 53 16.73 4.57 1.34
N ILE A 54 16.00 3.59 1.86
CA ILE A 54 15.20 3.72 3.09
C ILE A 54 16.15 3.82 4.29
N LYS A 55 15.92 4.81 5.16
CA LYS A 55 16.71 5.04 6.38
C LYS A 55 15.92 4.58 7.60
N ILE A 56 16.51 3.65 8.36
CA ILE A 56 15.97 3.25 9.66
C ILE A 56 16.09 4.46 10.62
N PRO A 57 14.99 4.89 11.27
CA PRO A 57 15.06 5.98 12.26
C PRO A 57 16.00 5.65 13.41
N LYS A 58 16.68 6.67 13.95
CA LYS A 58 17.55 6.49 15.12
C LYS A 58 16.75 5.90 16.29
N GLY A 59 17.23 4.81 16.85
CA GLY A 59 16.60 4.10 17.97
C GLY A 59 15.50 3.13 17.58
N CYS A 60 15.13 3.03 16.30
CA CYS A 60 14.22 2.00 15.82
C CYS A 60 14.97 0.67 15.70
N SER A 61 14.41 -0.36 16.30
CA SER A 61 14.90 -1.74 16.30
C SER A 61 14.05 -2.66 15.42
N THR A 62 12.84 -2.24 15.06
CA THR A 62 11.88 -3.08 14.32
C THR A 62 11.19 -2.26 13.23
N LEU A 63 11.79 -2.20 12.04
CA LEU A 63 11.21 -1.53 10.87
C LEU A 63 10.44 -2.54 10.01
N HIS A 64 9.16 -2.27 9.74
CA HIS A 64 8.30 -3.09 8.88
C HIS A 64 8.04 -2.38 7.54
N HIS A 65 7.90 -3.16 6.47
CA HIS A 65 7.33 -2.71 5.20
C HIS A 65 5.84 -3.10 5.14
N GLU A 66 5.02 -2.21 4.61
CA GLU A 66 3.60 -2.45 4.30
C GLU A 66 3.40 -2.01 2.85
N ILE A 67 3.09 -2.94 1.94
CA ILE A 67 2.90 -2.64 0.51
C ILE A 67 1.47 -2.13 0.28
N GLU A 68 1.32 -0.97 -0.36
CA GLU A 68 0.03 -0.30 -0.52
C GLU A 68 -0.17 0.27 -1.94
N LEU A 69 -1.39 0.13 -2.47
CA LEU A 69 -1.82 0.84 -3.67
C LEU A 69 -2.05 2.32 -3.33
N GLY A 70 -1.21 3.20 -3.87
CA GLY A 70 -1.38 4.64 -3.77
C GLY A 70 -2.36 5.16 -4.83
N VAL A 71 -3.26 6.05 -4.42
CA VAL A 71 -4.19 6.77 -5.31
C VAL A 71 -3.75 8.22 -5.42
N VAL A 72 -3.41 8.65 -6.63
CA VAL A 72 -2.94 10.02 -6.89
C VAL A 72 -4.15 10.89 -7.25
N ILE A 73 -4.33 12.00 -6.54
CA ILE A 73 -5.46 12.92 -6.75
C ILE A 73 -5.07 14.04 -7.73
N SER A 74 -5.88 14.23 -8.78
CA SER A 74 -5.62 15.18 -9.87
C SER A 74 -5.97 16.63 -9.53
N GLU A 75 -7.04 16.83 -8.76
CA GLU A 75 -7.58 18.16 -8.48
C GLU A 75 -8.15 18.27 -7.06
N ARG A 76 -8.40 19.51 -6.61
CA ARG A 76 -8.96 19.75 -5.28
C ARG A 76 -10.39 19.20 -5.22
N GLY A 77 -10.66 18.31 -4.27
CA GLY A 77 -12.00 17.89 -3.88
C GLY A 77 -12.33 18.35 -2.45
N THR A 78 -13.56 18.81 -2.24
CA THR A 78 -14.15 19.09 -0.93
C THR A 78 -15.51 18.43 -0.90
N GLU A 79 -15.81 17.64 0.15
CA GLU A 79 -17.10 16.94 0.31
C GLU A 79 -17.53 16.15 -0.94
N VAL A 80 -16.56 15.48 -1.56
CA VAL A 80 -16.77 14.67 -2.77
C VAL A 80 -17.65 13.47 -2.44
N THR A 81 -18.74 13.30 -3.19
CA THR A 81 -19.63 12.14 -3.10
C THR A 81 -18.98 10.91 -3.71
N GLU A 82 -19.35 9.72 -3.24
CA GLU A 82 -18.74 8.44 -3.67
C GLU A 82 -18.82 8.24 -5.19
N ASP A 83 -19.95 8.57 -5.81
CA ASP A 83 -20.18 8.47 -7.26
C ASP A 83 -19.25 9.37 -8.09
N LYS A 84 -18.67 10.41 -7.48
CA LYS A 84 -17.76 11.37 -8.13
C LYS A 84 -16.30 11.14 -7.78
N ALA A 85 -15.98 10.27 -6.83
CA ALA A 85 -14.62 10.09 -6.30
C ALA A 85 -13.60 9.79 -7.41
N MET A 86 -13.95 8.92 -8.35
CA MET A 86 -13.06 8.50 -9.44
C MET A 86 -12.71 9.62 -10.43
N ASN A 87 -13.54 10.67 -10.53
CA ASN A 87 -13.25 11.82 -11.39
C ASN A 87 -12.02 12.62 -10.88
N HIS A 88 -11.72 12.50 -9.59
CA HIS A 88 -10.58 13.16 -8.96
C HIS A 88 -9.30 12.29 -8.99
N VAL A 89 -9.35 11.07 -9.52
CA VAL A 89 -8.19 10.17 -9.57
C VAL A 89 -7.38 10.45 -10.83
N ALA A 90 -6.13 10.87 -10.65
CA ALA A 90 -5.15 11.04 -11.71
C ALA A 90 -4.58 9.70 -12.20
N GLY A 91 -4.44 8.75 -11.29
CA GLY A 91 -3.77 7.48 -11.52
C GLY A 91 -3.37 6.82 -10.21
N TYR A 92 -2.49 5.83 -10.32
CA TYR A 92 -2.08 4.98 -9.22
C TYR A 92 -0.56 4.84 -9.17
N CYS A 93 -0.05 4.55 -7.98
CA CYS A 93 1.33 4.14 -7.77
C CYS A 93 1.37 2.98 -6.78
N LEU A 94 2.51 2.31 -6.70
CA LEU A 94 2.75 1.38 -5.61
C LEU A 94 3.65 2.07 -4.59
N ALA A 95 3.28 2.00 -3.33
CA ALA A 95 3.98 2.66 -2.23
C ALA A 95 4.28 1.68 -1.11
N LEU A 96 5.28 2.02 -0.30
CA LEU A 96 5.54 1.34 0.96
C LEU A 96 5.20 2.27 2.13
N ASP A 97 4.31 1.83 3.01
CA ASP A 97 4.11 2.45 4.31
C ASP A 97 5.11 1.88 5.32
N MET A 98 6.32 2.44 5.30
CA MET A 98 7.37 2.03 6.22
C MET A 98 7.00 2.43 7.65
N THR A 99 7.13 1.49 8.58
CA THR A 99 6.64 1.63 9.95
C THR A 99 7.68 1.20 10.97
N ALA A 100 8.13 2.13 11.82
CA ALA A 100 8.90 1.78 13.02
C ALA A 100 7.94 1.17 14.05
N ARG A 101 7.87 -0.17 14.07
CA ARG A 101 6.82 -0.92 14.77
C ARG A 101 6.94 -0.81 16.28
N ASP A 102 8.15 -0.87 16.80
CA ASP A 102 8.45 -0.65 18.22
C ASP A 102 7.96 0.72 18.69
N PHE A 103 8.21 1.78 17.92
CA PHE A 103 7.70 3.12 18.21
C PHE A 103 6.17 3.16 18.15
N GLN A 104 5.56 2.47 17.18
CA GLN A 104 4.11 2.41 17.05
C GLN A 104 3.46 1.71 18.27
N SER A 105 4.05 0.62 18.74
CA SER A 105 3.56 -0.14 19.90
C SER A 105 3.58 0.73 21.16
N VAL A 106 4.67 1.46 21.40
CA VAL A 106 4.77 2.41 22.52
C VAL A 106 3.73 3.53 22.38
N ALA A 107 3.57 4.09 21.18
CA ALA A 107 2.60 5.15 20.93
C ALA A 107 1.16 4.67 21.21
N LYS A 108 0.79 3.49 20.70
CA LYS A 108 -0.52 2.85 20.93
C LYS A 108 -0.77 2.61 22.42
N ALA A 109 0.18 2.02 23.13
CA ALA A 109 0.05 1.72 24.56
C ALA A 109 -0.17 2.98 25.42
N LYS A 110 0.36 4.13 24.98
CA LYS A 110 0.27 5.41 25.69
C LYS A 110 -0.79 6.36 25.13
N GLY A 111 -1.54 5.96 24.10
CA GLY A 111 -2.51 6.83 23.42
C GLY A 111 -1.86 8.04 22.71
N LEU A 112 -0.61 7.93 22.29
CA LEU A 112 0.16 9.00 21.64
C LEU A 112 -0.01 8.99 20.12
N PRO A 113 0.23 10.14 19.45
CA PRO A 113 0.29 10.21 17.99
C PRO A 113 1.34 9.27 17.39
N TRP A 114 1.06 8.76 16.19
CA TRP A 114 1.94 7.81 15.48
C TRP A 114 3.06 8.48 14.70
N THR A 115 3.29 9.79 14.89
CA THR A 115 4.22 10.59 14.09
C THR A 115 5.62 9.98 14.03
N MET A 116 6.19 9.59 15.17
CA MET A 116 7.52 8.95 15.20
C MET A 116 7.55 7.61 14.48
N ALA A 117 6.43 6.88 14.46
CA ALA A 117 6.34 5.54 13.89
C ALA A 117 6.08 5.54 12.38
N LYS A 118 5.32 6.52 11.87
CA LYS A 118 4.80 6.57 10.50
C LYS A 118 5.33 7.75 9.67
N CYS A 119 5.86 8.82 10.27
CA CYS A 119 6.17 10.08 9.58
C CYS A 119 7.67 10.42 9.47
N PHE A 120 8.56 9.48 9.72
CA PHE A 120 10.01 9.72 9.60
C PHE A 120 10.42 9.91 8.13
N ASP A 121 11.56 10.54 7.88
CA ASP A 121 12.09 10.71 6.53
C ASP A 121 12.26 9.36 5.83
N THR A 122 12.03 9.29 4.52
CA THR A 122 12.07 8.05 3.72
C THR A 122 11.02 6.99 4.10
N SER A 123 10.01 7.35 4.89
CA SER A 123 8.95 6.41 5.29
C SER A 123 7.87 6.13 4.24
N CYS A 124 7.94 6.77 3.07
CA CYS A 124 7.04 6.55 1.94
C CYS A 124 7.78 6.38 0.61
N PRO A 125 8.54 5.28 0.43
CA PRO A 125 9.01 4.88 -0.89
C PRO A 125 7.84 4.63 -1.84
N TYR A 126 8.02 4.95 -3.12
CA TYR A 126 7.04 4.63 -4.14
C TYR A 126 7.69 4.35 -5.48
N PHE A 127 6.90 3.78 -6.38
CA PHE A 127 7.25 3.60 -7.79
C PHE A 127 6.04 3.84 -8.69
N THR A 128 6.33 4.37 -9.87
CA THR A 128 5.33 4.67 -10.91
C THR A 128 4.90 3.37 -11.57
N LEU A 129 3.61 3.29 -11.92
CA LEU A 129 3.10 2.26 -12.81
C LEU A 129 3.17 2.78 -14.24
N GLU A 130 3.82 2.02 -15.11
CA GLU A 130 3.87 2.28 -16.54
C GLU A 130 2.73 1.54 -17.26
N PRO A 131 2.38 1.96 -18.50
CA PRO A 131 1.46 1.19 -19.31
C PRO A 131 1.89 -0.28 -19.41
N ASN A 132 0.95 -1.18 -19.11
CA ASN A 132 1.12 -2.65 -19.05
C ASN A 132 1.73 -3.22 -17.76
N ASP A 133 1.99 -2.41 -16.74
CA ASP A 133 2.30 -2.92 -15.41
C ASP A 133 1.08 -3.63 -14.78
N VAL A 134 1.33 -4.70 -14.04
CA VAL A 134 0.30 -5.55 -13.41
C VAL A 134 0.42 -5.51 -11.89
N ILE A 135 -0.67 -5.18 -11.20
CA ILE A 135 -0.76 -5.22 -9.73
C ILE A 135 -1.43 -6.53 -9.29
N LEU A 136 -0.74 -7.33 -8.48
CA LEU A 136 -1.30 -8.51 -7.84
C LEU A 136 -1.91 -8.10 -6.48
N THR A 137 -3.21 -8.29 -6.30
CA THR A 137 -3.99 -7.72 -5.17
C THR A 137 -4.15 -8.65 -3.96
N GLY A 138 -3.34 -9.71 -3.90
CA GLY A 138 -3.38 -10.72 -2.83
C GLY A 138 -4.04 -12.04 -3.24
N THR A 139 -3.93 -13.04 -2.37
CA THR A 139 -4.51 -14.38 -2.57
C THR A 139 -5.50 -14.68 -1.45
N PRO A 140 -6.66 -15.28 -1.73
CA PRO A 140 -7.56 -15.76 -0.68
C PRO A 140 -6.94 -16.96 0.06
N ALA A 141 -7.61 -17.41 1.13
CA ALA A 141 -7.29 -18.64 1.84
C ALA A 141 -7.34 -19.88 0.91
N GLY A 142 -6.53 -20.91 1.22
CA GLY A 142 -6.44 -22.15 0.43
C GLY A 142 -5.13 -22.34 -0.33
N VAL A 143 -4.08 -21.57 -0.01
CA VAL A 143 -2.73 -21.79 -0.55
C VAL A 143 -2.17 -23.12 -0.07
N GLY A 144 -1.57 -23.90 -0.98
CA GLY A 144 -0.98 -25.21 -0.68
C GLY A 144 0.16 -25.57 -1.65
N PRO A 145 0.92 -26.63 -1.34
CA PRO A 145 2.05 -27.05 -2.17
C PRO A 145 1.59 -27.67 -3.50
N VAL A 146 2.42 -27.53 -4.54
CA VAL A 146 2.31 -28.24 -5.83
C VAL A 146 3.58 -29.03 -6.09
N LYS A 147 3.48 -30.12 -6.84
CA LYS A 147 4.59 -31.01 -7.22
C LYS A 147 4.68 -31.15 -8.74
N SER A 148 5.85 -31.60 -9.22
CA SER A 148 6.02 -31.91 -10.65
C SER A 148 4.98 -32.93 -11.11
N GLY A 149 4.39 -32.66 -12.27
CA GLY A 149 3.26 -33.41 -12.83
C GLY A 149 1.89 -32.84 -12.48
N ASP A 150 1.79 -31.91 -11.51
CA ASP A 150 0.52 -31.26 -11.20
C ASP A 150 0.08 -30.32 -12.32
N ILE A 151 -1.24 -30.09 -12.38
CA ILE A 151 -1.86 -29.11 -13.28
C ILE A 151 -2.62 -28.10 -12.44
N ILE A 152 -2.17 -26.84 -12.47
CA ILE A 152 -2.86 -25.73 -11.83
C ILE A 152 -3.90 -25.18 -12.80
N LYS A 153 -5.16 -25.20 -12.39
CA LYS A 153 -6.26 -24.53 -13.10
C LYS A 153 -6.85 -23.46 -12.22
N GLY A 154 -7.13 -22.30 -12.80
CA GLY A 154 -7.75 -21.18 -12.10
C GLY A 154 -8.35 -20.19 -13.08
N GLY A 155 -8.95 -19.13 -12.58
CA GLY A 155 -9.58 -18.11 -13.42
C GLY A 155 -10.54 -17.22 -12.65
N ILE A 156 -11.18 -16.32 -13.39
CA ILE A 156 -12.26 -15.47 -12.88
C ILE A 156 -13.55 -15.90 -13.60
N THR A 157 -14.54 -16.36 -12.84
CA THR A 157 -15.80 -16.90 -13.35
C THR A 157 -16.46 -15.94 -14.34
N GLY A 158 -16.78 -16.44 -15.54
CA GLY A 158 -17.42 -15.67 -16.61
C GLY A 158 -16.49 -14.71 -17.38
N LEU A 159 -15.21 -14.62 -17.00
CA LEU A 159 -14.25 -13.75 -17.67
C LEU A 159 -13.10 -14.51 -18.33
N THR A 160 -12.39 -15.35 -17.57
CA THR A 160 -11.20 -16.04 -18.09
C THR A 160 -10.83 -17.27 -17.26
N GLN A 161 -10.10 -18.18 -17.88
CA GLN A 161 -9.51 -19.35 -17.24
C GLN A 161 -8.07 -19.52 -17.71
N PHE A 162 -7.23 -20.07 -16.84
CA PHE A 162 -5.87 -20.45 -17.16
C PHE A 162 -5.61 -21.91 -16.76
N THR A 163 -4.60 -22.51 -17.38
CA THR A 163 -4.08 -23.83 -17.02
C THR A 163 -2.57 -23.82 -17.16
N PHE A 164 -1.85 -24.15 -16.10
CA PHE A 164 -0.39 -24.28 -16.08
C PHE A 164 0.00 -25.69 -15.62
N ARG A 165 0.94 -26.32 -16.34
CA ARG A 165 1.58 -27.56 -15.87
C ARG A 165 2.76 -27.21 -14.97
N VAL A 166 2.92 -27.99 -13.91
CA VAL A 166 4.07 -27.90 -13.00
C VAL A 166 5.08 -28.95 -13.44
N GLU A 167 6.28 -28.52 -13.82
CA GLU A 167 7.36 -29.40 -14.27
C GLU A 167 8.58 -29.21 -13.36
N ALA A 168 9.25 -30.30 -13.01
CA ALA A 168 10.58 -30.23 -12.40
C ALA A 168 11.56 -29.61 -13.39
N LYS A 169 12.58 -28.92 -12.85
CA LYS A 169 13.72 -28.46 -13.65
C LYS A 169 14.48 -29.61 -14.29
#